data_AF-A0A5B6WZS1-F1
#
_entry.id   AF-A0A5B6WZS1-F1
#
_cell.length_a   1.000
_cell.length_b   1.000
_cell.length_c   1.000
_cell.angle_alpha   90.00
_cell.angle_beta   90.00
_cell.angle_gamma   90.00
#
_symmetry.space_group_name_H-M   'P 1'
#
loop_
_entity.id
_entity.type
_entity.pdbx_description
1 polymer ?
#
loop_
_entity_poly.entity_id
_entity_poly.type
_entity_poly.pdbx_seq_one_letter_code
_entity_poly.pdbx_strand_id
1 'polypeptide(L)'
;METKIDSKRMERIRRRSGFVSGIDVGAEGSRGGLCLAWREDVKVSLKTFSKHHIDVLVEDNNVQGEWRYTGFYGSPYANAQADSWRLLRVLGQEQQGLWLVSGDFNEILYSHEKSGGQMREERKMLAFREALEDCNLMDLGFQGTWFT
;
A
#
# COMPACT_ATOMS: atom_id res chain seq x y z
N MET A 1 3.76 -7.34 -0.07
CA MET A 1 4.13 -5.94 -0.40
C MET A 1 5.26 -5.99 -1.41
N GLU A 2 6.48 -5.50 -1.26
CA GLU A 2 7.48 -5.72 -2.32
C GLU A 2 8.01 -7.16 -2.33
N THR A 3 7.90 -7.89 -3.44
CA THR A 3 8.22 -9.32 -3.49
C THR A 3 9.63 -9.59 -4.02
N LYS A 4 10.12 -8.75 -4.95
CA LYS A 4 11.42 -8.90 -5.64
C LYS A 4 11.65 -10.30 -6.23
N ILE A 5 10.57 -11.05 -6.45
CA ILE A 5 10.58 -12.41 -6.99
C ILE A 5 9.44 -12.57 -7.99
N ASP A 6 9.58 -13.55 -8.88
CA ASP A 6 8.56 -13.88 -9.88
C ASP A 6 7.29 -14.45 -9.24
N SER A 7 6.17 -14.34 -9.97
CA SER A 7 4.84 -14.74 -9.51
C SER A 7 4.73 -16.23 -9.15
N LYS A 8 5.42 -17.13 -9.88
CA LYS A 8 5.38 -18.57 -9.60
C LYS A 8 6.08 -18.92 -8.29
N ARG A 9 7.13 -18.18 -7.95
CA ARG A 9 7.80 -18.32 -6.65
C ARG A 9 6.95 -17.73 -5.53
N MET A 10 6.32 -16.57 -5.75
CA MET A 10 5.42 -15.98 -4.76
C MET A 10 4.23 -16.88 -4.45
N GLU A 11 3.58 -17.47 -5.46
CA GLU A 11 2.46 -18.38 -5.24
C GLU A 11 2.83 -19.54 -4.30
N ARG A 12 4.02 -20.12 -4.49
CA ARG A 12 4.52 -21.20 -3.63
C ARG A 12 4.73 -20.75 -2.19
N ILE A 13 5.28 -19.54 -1.98
CA ILE A 13 5.47 -18.97 -0.63
C ILE A 13 4.12 -18.68 0.01
N ARG A 14 3.22 -18.03 -0.73
CA ARG A 14 1.88 -17.66 -0.30
C ARG A 14 1.10 -18.87 0.23
N ARG A 15 1.06 -19.95 -0.56
CA ARG A 15 0.40 -21.21 -0.17
C ARG A 15 1.05 -21.87 1.05
N ARG A 16 2.39 -21.88 1.15
CA ARG A 16 3.10 -22.43 2.31
C ARG A 16 2.83 -21.65 3.60
N SER A 17 2.55 -20.37 3.49
CA SER A 17 2.19 -19.51 4.63
C SER A 17 0.69 -19.56 5.00
N GLY A 18 -0.08 -20.46 4.39
CA GLY A 18 -1.51 -20.63 4.69
C GLY A 18 -2.44 -19.63 4.01
N PHE A 19 -1.93 -18.84 3.05
CA PHE A 19 -2.76 -17.95 2.24
C PHE A 19 -3.07 -18.63 0.90
N VAL A 20 -4.31 -19.09 0.74
CA VAL A 20 -4.70 -19.89 -0.44
C VAL A 20 -4.97 -18.97 -1.64
N SER A 21 -5.46 -17.76 -1.39
CA SER A 21 -5.87 -16.78 -2.41
C SER A 21 -4.94 -15.57 -2.43
N GLY A 22 -4.80 -14.93 -3.60
CA GLY A 22 -3.86 -13.83 -3.78
C GLY A 22 -3.78 -13.27 -5.19
N ILE A 23 -3.30 -12.03 -5.27
CA ILE A 23 -3.03 -11.27 -6.50
C ILE A 23 -1.55 -10.91 -6.50
N ASP A 24 -0.86 -11.31 -7.57
CA ASP A 24 0.56 -11.08 -7.76
C ASP A 24 0.78 -10.15 -8.96
N VAL A 25 1.36 -8.98 -8.73
CA VAL A 25 1.87 -8.08 -9.78
C VAL A 25 3.36 -8.37 -9.91
N GLY A 26 3.79 -8.82 -11.09
CA GLY A 26 5.18 -9.24 -11.32
C GLY A 26 6.21 -8.12 -11.14
N ALA A 27 7.40 -8.49 -10.67
CA ALA A 27 8.56 -7.59 -10.65
C ALA A 27 9.13 -7.38 -12.06
N GLU A 28 9.73 -6.22 -12.32
CA GLU A 28 10.53 -5.97 -13.51
C GLU A 28 12.01 -6.17 -13.17
N GLY A 29 12.56 -7.33 -13.55
CA GLY A 29 13.90 -7.73 -13.14
C GLY A 29 13.99 -7.93 -11.63
N SER A 30 14.86 -7.18 -10.95
CA SER A 30 15.04 -7.23 -9.48
C SER A 30 14.28 -6.15 -8.72
N ARG A 31 13.40 -5.40 -9.40
CA ARG A 31 12.71 -4.22 -8.85
C ARG A 31 11.21 -4.43 -8.78
N GLY A 32 10.62 -4.06 -7.65
CA GLY A 32 9.19 -4.07 -7.44
C GLY A 32 8.61 -5.47 -7.25
N GLY A 33 7.39 -5.61 -7.76
CA GLY A 33 6.53 -6.76 -7.52
C GLY A 33 5.64 -6.52 -6.32
N LEU A 34 4.33 -6.63 -6.49
CA LEU A 34 3.35 -6.52 -5.42
C LEU A 34 2.66 -7.86 -5.21
N CYS A 35 2.37 -8.18 -3.97
CA CYS A 35 1.54 -9.35 -3.63
C CYS A 35 0.55 -8.95 -2.55
N LEU A 36 -0.72 -9.21 -2.84
CA LEU A 36 -1.81 -9.23 -1.88
C LEU A 36 -2.23 -10.69 -1.69
N ALA A 37 -2.26 -11.17 -0.46
CA ALA A 37 -2.57 -12.56 -0.13
C ALA A 37 -3.60 -12.60 1.00
N TRP A 38 -4.54 -13.53 0.92
CA TRP A 38 -5.59 -13.67 1.93
C TRP A 38 -6.00 -15.14 2.11
N ARG A 39 -6.69 -15.40 3.21
CA ARG A 39 -7.23 -16.71 3.59
C ARG A 39 -8.60 -16.93 2.94
N GLU A 40 -9.06 -18.18 2.86
CA GLU A 40 -10.31 -18.53 2.15
C GLU A 40 -11.58 -17.94 2.79
N ASP A 41 -11.53 -17.61 4.08
CA ASP A 41 -12.63 -17.01 4.84
C ASP A 41 -12.85 -15.52 4.53
N VAL A 42 -11.95 -14.90 3.76
CA VAL A 42 -12.07 -13.51 3.31
C VAL A 42 -12.40 -13.48 1.82
N LYS A 43 -13.49 -12.81 1.47
CA LYS A 43 -13.87 -12.60 0.06
C LYS A 43 -13.26 -11.29 -0.42
N VAL A 44 -12.52 -11.36 -1.53
CA VAL A 44 -11.79 -10.22 -2.10
C VAL A 44 -12.11 -10.10 -3.57
N SER A 45 -12.53 -8.90 -3.99
CA SER A 45 -12.86 -8.56 -5.38
C SER A 45 -11.91 -7.48 -5.89
N LEU A 46 -11.15 -7.78 -6.94
CA LEU A 46 -10.21 -6.82 -7.53
C LEU A 46 -10.96 -5.65 -8.19
N LYS A 47 -10.61 -4.41 -7.83
CA LYS A 47 -11.07 -3.19 -8.53
C LYS A 47 -10.07 -2.81 -9.62
N THR A 48 -8.86 -2.46 -9.21
CA THR A 48 -7.78 -2.03 -10.13
C THR A 48 -6.42 -2.44 -9.57
N PHE A 49 -5.41 -2.49 -10.43
CA PHE A 49 -4.04 -2.74 -10.01
C PHE A 49 -3.05 -2.07 -10.97
N SER A 50 -1.84 -1.85 -10.48
CA SER A 50 -0.68 -1.45 -11.27
C SER A 50 0.60 -1.90 -10.56
N LYS A 51 1.76 -1.50 -11.08
CA LYS A 51 3.04 -1.64 -10.35
C LYS A 51 3.13 -0.82 -9.06
N HIS A 52 2.21 0.13 -8.86
CA HIS A 52 2.18 1.05 -7.72
C HIS A 52 1.03 0.78 -6.76
N HIS A 53 0.07 -0.09 -7.10
CA HIS A 53 -1.03 -0.39 -6.21
C HIS A 53 -1.74 -1.71 -6.53
N ILE A 54 -2.40 -2.28 -5.53
CA ILE A 54 -3.47 -3.28 -5.68
C ILE A 54 -4.66 -2.74 -4.91
N ASP A 55 -5.78 -2.51 -5.58
CA ASP A 55 -7.01 -1.97 -5.00
C ASP A 55 -8.16 -2.97 -5.11
N VAL A 56 -8.78 -3.28 -3.98
CA VAL A 56 -9.77 -4.36 -3.86
C VAL A 56 -10.93 -3.95 -2.94
N LEU A 57 -12.06 -4.61 -3.15
CA LEU A 57 -13.16 -4.67 -2.19
C LEU A 57 -13.02 -5.95 -1.36
N VAL A 58 -13.30 -5.83 -0.06
CA VAL A 58 -13.15 -6.89 0.93
C VAL A 58 -14.46 -7.07 1.67
N GLU A 59 -14.93 -8.30 1.71
CA GLU A 59 -16.01 -8.76 2.58
C GLU A 59 -15.40 -9.79 3.55
N ASP A 60 -15.43 -9.47 4.84
CA ASP A 60 -14.99 -10.36 5.93
C ASP A 60 -16.17 -10.62 6.87
N ASN A 61 -16.26 -11.83 7.42
CA ASN A 61 -17.30 -12.20 8.37
C ASN A 61 -17.22 -11.39 9.68
N ASN A 62 -16.06 -10.81 10.00
CA ASN A 62 -15.86 -10.02 11.22
C ASN A 62 -16.32 -8.56 11.10
N VAL A 63 -16.49 -8.05 9.87
CA VAL A 63 -16.84 -6.65 9.60
C VAL A 63 -18.16 -6.63 8.84
N GLN A 64 -19.16 -5.91 9.38
CA GLN A 64 -20.45 -5.81 8.70
C GLN A 64 -20.33 -4.93 7.46
N GLY A 65 -20.50 -5.54 6.29
CA GLY A 65 -20.50 -4.86 5.00
C GLY A 65 -19.17 -4.94 4.24
N GLU A 66 -19.20 -4.50 3.00
CA GLU A 66 -18.02 -4.41 2.14
C GLU A 66 -17.20 -3.17 2.50
N TRP A 67 -15.88 -3.33 2.56
CA TRP A 67 -14.93 -2.23 2.73
C TRP A 67 -13.81 -2.32 1.70
N ARG A 68 -13.08 -1.24 1.51
CA ARG A 68 -12.06 -1.12 0.47
C ARG A 68 -10.66 -1.20 1.06
N TYR A 69 -9.80 -2.00 0.45
CA TYR A 69 -8.38 -2.06 0.78
C TYR A 69 -7.52 -1.68 -0.43
N THR A 70 -6.55 -0.80 -0.20
CA THR A 70 -5.51 -0.49 -1.18
C THR A 70 -4.14 -0.80 -0.61
N GLY A 71 -3.44 -1.76 -1.21
CA GLY A 71 -2.00 -1.95 -1.03
C GLY A 71 -1.26 -0.96 -1.92
N PHE A 72 -0.63 0.06 -1.34
CA PHE A 72 0.01 1.16 -2.07
C PHE A 72 1.54 1.02 -2.07
N TYR A 73 2.17 1.39 -3.18
CA TYR A 73 3.62 1.39 -3.37
C TYR A 73 4.06 2.70 -4.05
N GLY A 74 4.39 3.68 -3.21
CA GLY A 74 4.88 5.00 -3.62
C GLY A 74 6.26 4.90 -4.25
N SER A 75 6.56 5.83 -5.17
CA SER A 75 7.85 5.85 -5.83
C SER A 75 8.97 6.32 -4.88
N PRO A 76 10.12 5.62 -4.83
CA PRO A 76 11.28 6.08 -4.07
C PRO A 76 12.00 7.26 -4.75
N TYR A 77 11.67 7.57 -6.01
CA TYR A 77 12.33 8.60 -6.80
C TYR A 77 11.58 9.93 -6.70
N ALA A 78 12.29 10.99 -6.31
CA ALA A 78 11.73 12.33 -6.10
C ALA A 78 10.99 12.88 -7.33
N ASN A 79 11.43 12.57 -8.55
CA ASN A 79 10.80 13.01 -9.78
C ASN A 79 9.45 12.31 -10.08
N ALA A 80 9.19 11.15 -9.47
CA ALA A 80 7.97 10.37 -9.66
C ALA A 80 7.08 10.33 -8.39
N GLN A 81 7.46 11.06 -7.34
CA GLN A 81 6.70 11.13 -6.11
C GLN A 81 5.37 11.87 -6.30
N ALA A 82 5.37 12.93 -7.13
CA ALA A 82 4.15 13.65 -7.50
C ALA A 82 3.11 12.74 -8.17
N ASP A 83 3.54 11.80 -9.03
CA ASP A 83 2.64 10.84 -9.65
C ASP A 83 2.05 9.84 -8.64
N SER A 84 2.81 9.51 -7.58
CA SER A 84 2.32 8.67 -6.48
C SER A 84 1.18 9.38 -5.75
N TRP A 85 1.36 10.65 -5.40
CA TRP A 85 0.31 11.44 -4.73
C TRP A 85 -0.88 11.74 -5.63
N ARG A 86 -0.67 11.89 -6.94
CA ARG A 86 -1.76 11.99 -7.91
C ARG A 86 -2.56 10.70 -7.97
N LEU A 87 -1.89 9.54 -8.03
CA LEU A 87 -2.54 8.23 -8.02
C LEU A 87 -3.37 8.04 -6.74
N LEU A 88 -2.81 8.37 -5.58
CA LEU A 88 -3.52 8.26 -4.30
C LEU A 88 -4.81 9.09 -4.30
N ARG A 89 -4.74 10.34 -4.79
CA ARG A 89 -5.93 11.21 -4.94
C ARG A 89 -6.97 10.65 -5.91
N VAL A 90 -6.53 10.11 -7.05
CA VAL A 90 -7.45 9.48 -8.02
C VAL A 90 -8.16 8.29 -7.38
N LEU A 91 -7.44 7.46 -6.61
CA LEU A 91 -8.04 6.36 -5.86
C LEU A 91 -9.02 6.89 -4.79
N GLY A 92 -8.66 7.96 -4.09
CA GLY A 92 -9.47 8.59 -3.03
C GLY A 92 -10.67 9.40 -3.49
N GLN A 93 -10.85 9.65 -4.79
CA GLN A 93 -12.08 10.25 -5.32
C GLN A 93 -13.30 9.31 -5.18
N GLU A 94 -13.06 8.00 -5.11
CA GLU A 94 -14.10 7.01 -4.91
C GLU A 94 -14.32 6.78 -3.39
N GLN A 95 -15.07 7.68 -2.75
CA GLN A 95 -15.33 7.66 -1.30
C GLN A 95 -16.60 6.88 -0.92
N GLN A 96 -16.75 5.64 -1.41
CA GLN A 96 -17.82 4.76 -0.93
C GLN A 96 -17.29 3.80 0.13
N GLY A 97 -17.75 3.96 1.37
CA GLY A 97 -17.47 3.05 2.48
C GLY A 97 -16.13 3.26 3.18
N LEU A 98 -15.78 2.33 4.07
CA LEU A 98 -14.52 2.33 4.80
C LEU A 98 -13.37 2.04 3.82
N TRP A 99 -12.33 2.87 3.85
CA TRP A 99 -11.16 2.72 2.99
C TRP A 99 -9.88 2.65 3.82
N LEU A 100 -9.19 1.53 3.72
CA LEU A 100 -7.88 1.32 4.33
C LEU A 100 -6.81 1.32 3.25
N VAL A 101 -5.85 2.23 3.38
CA VAL A 101 -4.65 2.25 2.55
C VAL A 101 -3.48 1.82 3.41
N SER A 102 -2.71 0.86 2.93
CA SER A 102 -1.46 0.50 3.58
C SER A 102 -0.37 0.24 2.56
N GLY A 103 0.85 0.56 2.92
CA GLY A 103 2.02 0.01 2.28
C GLY A 103 3.25 0.85 2.40
N ASP A 104 4.13 0.75 1.41
CA ASP A 104 5.34 1.53 1.38
C ASP A 104 5.10 2.80 0.56
N PHE A 105 4.84 3.90 1.26
CA PHE A 105 4.63 5.21 0.65
C PHE A 105 5.95 5.86 0.19
N ASN A 106 7.11 5.32 0.57
CA ASN A 106 8.44 5.88 0.32
C ASN A 106 8.60 7.36 0.78
N GLU A 107 7.78 7.78 1.75
CA GLU A 107 7.84 9.10 2.38
C GLU A 107 7.38 9.01 3.84
N ILE A 108 7.91 9.93 4.66
CA ILE A 108 7.55 10.09 6.07
C ILE A 108 6.62 11.31 6.23
N LEU A 109 5.75 11.29 7.24
CA LEU A 109 4.87 12.39 7.60
C LEU A 109 5.60 13.48 8.39
N TYR A 110 6.54 13.06 9.25
CA TYR A 110 7.28 13.97 10.12
C TYR A 110 8.75 13.55 10.23
N SER A 111 9.62 14.54 10.40
CA SER A 111 11.07 14.32 10.53
C SER A 111 11.46 13.36 11.66
N HIS A 112 10.65 13.26 12.71
CA HIS A 112 10.94 12.40 13.86
C HIS A 112 10.79 10.91 13.55
N GLU A 113 10.03 10.51 12.53
CA GLU A 113 9.86 9.10 12.15
C GLU A 113 11.15 8.48 11.60
N LYS A 114 12.18 9.32 11.34
CA LYS A 114 13.48 8.89 10.86
C LYS A 114 14.56 9.12 11.91
N SER A 115 15.37 8.09 12.16
CA SER A 115 16.62 8.22 12.90
C SER A 115 17.83 8.22 11.95
N GLY A 116 18.68 9.24 12.08
CA GLY A 116 19.92 9.39 11.32
C GLY A 116 19.74 9.67 9.82
N GLY A 117 20.86 9.74 9.11
CA GLY A 117 20.90 10.05 7.66
C GLY A 117 20.58 11.51 7.33
N GLN A 118 20.36 11.78 6.03
CA GLN A 118 19.99 13.10 5.56
C GLN A 118 18.57 13.46 6.01
N MET A 119 18.38 14.68 6.52
CA MET A 119 17.05 15.21 6.81
C MET A 119 16.20 15.21 5.55
N ARG A 120 14.95 14.77 5.69
CA ARG A 120 13.99 14.83 4.61
C ARG A 120 13.54 16.28 4.40
N GLU A 121 13.34 16.67 3.15
CA GLU A 121 12.87 18.02 2.84
C GLU A 121 11.42 18.21 3.32
N GLU A 122 11.15 19.26 4.11
CA GLU A 122 9.82 19.58 4.64
C GLU A 122 8.76 19.66 3.54
N ARG A 123 9.10 20.21 2.37
CA ARG A 123 8.20 20.29 1.22
C ARG A 123 7.69 18.92 0.76
N LYS A 124 8.51 17.86 0.84
CA LYS A 124 8.11 16.51 0.42
C LYS A 124 7.17 15.87 1.43
N MET A 125 7.47 16.02 2.72
CA MET A 125 6.59 15.55 3.81
C MET A 125 5.26 16.32 3.80
N LEU A 126 5.28 17.63 3.55
CA LEU A 126 4.07 18.44 3.38
C LEU A 126 3.21 17.94 2.22
N ALA A 127 3.79 17.70 1.05
CA ALA A 127 3.05 17.19 -0.11
C ALA A 127 2.40 15.81 0.16
N PHE A 128 3.03 14.97 1.00
CA PHE A 128 2.45 13.71 1.44
C PHE A 128 1.26 13.95 2.39
N ARG A 129 1.42 14.82 3.40
CA ARG A 129 0.32 15.19 4.32
C ARG A 129 -0.88 15.79 3.57
N GLU A 130 -0.65 16.69 2.62
CA GLU A 130 -1.70 17.26 1.76
C GLU A 130 -2.41 16.17 0.96
N ALA A 131 -1.68 15.17 0.45
CA ALA A 131 -2.31 14.07 -0.29
C ALA A 131 -3.19 13.18 0.61
N LEU A 132 -2.81 12.98 1.88
CA LEU A 132 -3.66 12.29 2.85
C LEU A 132 -4.90 13.11 3.21
N GLU A 133 -4.73 14.42 3.43
CA GLU A 133 -5.82 15.35 3.72
C GLU A 133 -6.83 15.40 2.58
N ASP A 134 -6.38 15.54 1.33
CA ASP A 134 -7.23 15.51 0.14
C ASP A 134 -8.04 14.20 0.00
N CYS A 135 -7.54 13.13 0.61
CA CYS A 135 -8.15 11.79 0.60
C CYS A 135 -8.97 11.49 1.87
N ASN A 136 -9.07 12.42 2.83
CA ASN A 136 -9.63 12.20 4.16
C ASN A 136 -9.01 11.00 4.89
N LEU A 137 -7.72 10.72 4.64
CA LEU A 137 -6.99 9.63 5.27
C LEU A 137 -6.35 10.11 6.56
N MET A 138 -6.46 9.29 7.60
CA MET A 138 -5.77 9.50 8.86
C MET A 138 -4.77 8.37 9.10
N ASP A 139 -3.62 8.72 9.67
CA ASP A 139 -2.68 7.72 10.15
C ASP A 139 -3.27 7.01 11.38
N LEU A 140 -3.30 5.67 11.32
CA LEU A 140 -3.75 4.82 12.43
C LEU A 140 -2.68 4.69 13.53
N GLY A 141 -1.47 5.17 13.25
CA GLY A 141 -0.30 4.98 14.09
C GLY A 141 0.21 3.55 14.03
N PHE A 142 1.21 3.25 14.87
CA PHE A 142 1.75 1.90 15.00
C PHE A 142 2.12 1.58 16.45
N GLN A 143 2.17 0.28 16.75
CA GLN A 143 2.72 -0.24 17.99
C GLN A 143 3.92 -1.14 17.65
N GLY A 144 5.12 -0.76 18.09
CA GLY A 144 6.36 -1.47 17.78
C GLY A 144 7.61 -0.60 17.98
N THR A 145 8.79 -1.14 17.67
CA THR A 145 10.04 -0.36 17.68
C THR A 145 10.00 0.69 16.57
N TRP A 146 10.28 1.94 16.93
CA TRP A 146 10.19 3.12 16.05
C TRP A 146 11.10 3.10 14.82
N PHE A 147 12.11 2.23 14.82
CA PHE A 147 13.13 2.17 13.78
C PHE A 147 13.29 0.72 13.32
N THR A 148 13.35 0.53 12.00
CA THR A 148 13.76 -0.70 11.32
C THR A 148 15.10 -0.51 10.65
#